data_AF-A0AA90QT03-F1
#
_entry.id   AF-A0AA90QT03-F1
#
_cell.length_a   1.000
_cell.length_b   1.000
_cell.length_c   1.000
_cell.angle_alpha   90.00
_cell.angle_beta   90.00
_cell.angle_gamma   90.00
#
_symmetry.space_group_name_H-M   'P 1'
#
loop_
_entity.id
_entity.type
_entity.pdbx_description
1 polymer ?
#
loop_
_entity_poly.entity_id
_entity_poly.type
_entity_poly.pdbx_seq_one_letter_code
_entity_poly.pdbx_strand_id
1 'polypeptide(L)'
;MAASSFCAQFAHQSQRNFGYSVTAKAFGLQIAYSAGIFNPYAYNKYSDAERTASVFKKGNVEKQGQMIEDYVRAVLEGKDVSQFKIVADSLSECACRKK
;
A
#
# COMPACT_ATOMS: atom_id res chain seq x y z
N MET A 1 -10.62 -4.58 11.38
CA MET A 1 -10.30 -3.14 11.22
C MET A 1 -8.96 -2.77 11.82
N ALA A 2 -8.65 -3.09 13.09
CA ALA A 2 -7.35 -2.73 13.68
C ALA A 2 -6.12 -3.35 12.98
N ALA A 3 -6.20 -4.63 12.57
CA ALA A 3 -5.08 -5.33 11.94
C ALA A 3 -4.70 -4.77 10.55
N SER A 4 -5.70 -4.39 9.76
CA SER A 4 -5.47 -3.86 8.40
C SER A 4 -4.80 -2.48 8.45
N SER A 5 -5.28 -1.59 9.33
CA SER A 5 -4.67 -0.26 9.51
C SER A 5 -3.29 -0.34 10.18
N PHE A 6 -3.05 -1.34 11.05
CA PHE A 6 -1.72 -1.63 11.57
C PHE A 6 -0.74 -2.05 10.46
N CYS A 7 -1.17 -2.91 9.54
CA CYS A 7 -0.34 -3.30 8.39
C CYS A 7 -0.02 -2.11 7.47
N ALA A 8 -0.96 -1.19 7.27
CA ALA A 8 -0.69 0.06 6.53
C ALA A 8 0.37 0.92 7.24
N GLN A 9 0.28 1.10 8.56
CA GLN A 9 1.31 1.81 9.33
C GLN A 9 2.66 1.10 9.33
N PHE A 10 2.66 -0.24 9.36
CA PHE A 10 3.88 -1.04 9.25
C PHE A 10 4.54 -0.91 7.87
N ALA A 11 3.76 -0.77 6.80
CA ALA A 11 4.27 -0.46 5.47
C ALA A 11 5.01 0.88 5.45
N HIS A 12 4.46 1.91 6.09
CA HIS A 12 5.15 3.19 6.27
C HIS A 12 6.44 3.06 7.09
N GLN A 13 6.46 2.23 8.14
CA GLN A 13 7.67 1.97 8.90
C GLN A 13 8.74 1.24 8.07
N SER A 14 8.33 0.29 7.23
CA SER A 14 9.23 -0.42 6.33
C SER A 14 9.82 0.51 5.28
N GLN A 15 9.01 1.38 4.67
CA GLN A 15 9.48 2.42 3.75
C GLN A 15 10.50 3.36 4.44
N ARG A 16 10.28 3.78 5.69
CA ARG A 16 11.28 4.53 6.47
C ARG A 16 12.59 3.77 6.64
N ASN A 17 12.51 2.47 6.95
CA ASN A 17 13.70 1.61 7.09
C ASN A 17 14.45 1.40 5.76
N PHE A 18 13.82 1.63 4.61
CA PHE A 18 14.46 1.63 3.28
C PHE A 18 14.93 3.03 2.83
N GLY A 19 14.94 4.02 3.74
CA GLY A 19 15.47 5.37 3.48
C GLY A 19 14.49 6.32 2.81
N TYR A 20 13.21 5.95 2.68
CA TYR A 20 12.20 6.90 2.21
C TYR A 20 11.86 7.91 3.31
N SER A 21 11.89 9.21 3.00
CA SER A 21 11.36 10.27 3.85
C SER A 21 9.82 10.27 3.87
N VAL A 22 9.24 9.15 4.34
CA VAL A 22 7.79 8.89 4.34
C VAL A 22 7.04 10.02 5.02
N THR A 23 7.54 10.55 6.14
CA THR A 23 6.89 11.65 6.87
C THR A 23 6.79 12.92 6.03
N ALA A 24 7.85 13.30 5.30
CA ALA A 24 7.83 14.49 4.46
C ALA A 24 6.95 14.31 3.21
N LYS A 25 6.99 13.12 2.60
CA LYS A 25 6.14 12.77 1.44
C LYS A 25 4.66 12.67 1.84
N ALA A 26 4.35 12.01 2.95
CA ALA A 26 3.02 11.89 3.51
C ALA A 26 2.46 13.26 3.91
N PHE A 27 3.28 14.13 4.50
CA PHE A 27 2.87 15.49 4.85
C PHE A 27 2.44 16.31 3.62
N GLY A 28 3.23 16.30 2.54
CA GLY A 28 2.85 16.96 1.29
C GLY A 28 1.56 16.39 0.68
N LEU A 29 1.39 15.06 0.74
CA LEU A 29 0.18 14.39 0.25
C LEU A 29 -1.06 14.72 1.10
N GLN A 30 -0.91 14.83 2.42
CA GLN A 30 -1.96 15.20 3.37
C GLN A 30 -2.40 16.66 3.21
N ILE A 31 -1.46 17.57 2.92
CA ILE A 31 -1.77 18.97 2.59
C ILE A 31 -2.59 19.03 1.30
N ALA A 32 -2.14 18.36 0.24
CA ALA A 32 -2.85 18.33 -1.04
C ALA A 32 -4.25 17.69 -0.93
N TYR A 33 -4.39 16.70 -0.05
CA TYR A 33 -5.68 16.08 0.27
C TYR A 33 -6.62 17.03 1.01
N SER A 34 -6.11 17.69 2.06
CA SER A 34 -6.89 18.65 2.86
C SER A 34 -7.32 19.87 2.04
N ALA A 35 -6.52 20.25 1.04
CA ALA A 35 -6.85 21.32 0.09
C ALA A 35 -7.82 20.86 -1.02
N GLY A 36 -8.24 19.59 -1.06
CA GLY A 36 -9.13 19.04 -2.09
C GLY A 36 -8.50 18.92 -3.48
N ILE A 37 -7.18 19.11 -3.60
CA ILE A 37 -6.46 19.16 -4.88
C ILE A 37 -6.17 17.74 -5.39
N PHE A 38 -5.89 16.80 -4.49
CA PHE A 38 -5.46 15.45 -4.86
C PHE A 38 -5.84 14.43 -3.78
N ASN A 39 -6.43 13.29 -4.18
CA ASN A 39 -6.67 12.17 -3.27
C ASN A 39 -5.52 11.14 -3.35
N PRO A 40 -4.64 11.08 -2.33
CA PRO A 40 -3.48 10.19 -2.36
C PRO A 40 -3.83 8.71 -2.15
N TYR A 41 -5.03 8.44 -1.61
CA TYR A 41 -5.54 7.10 -1.32
C TYR A 41 -6.27 6.47 -2.52
N ALA A 42 -6.81 7.28 -3.42
CA ALA A 42 -7.60 6.79 -4.54
C ALA A 42 -6.76 6.04 -5.57
N TYR A 43 -7.21 4.85 -5.95
CA TYR A 43 -6.60 4.06 -7.02
C TYR A 43 -7.66 3.26 -7.77
N ASN A 44 -7.39 2.98 -9.05
CA ASN A 44 -8.24 2.13 -9.86
C ASN A 44 -8.06 0.68 -9.44
N LYS A 45 -9.16 0.02 -9.06
CA LYS A 45 -9.17 -1.40 -8.72
C LYS A 45 -9.27 -2.22 -10.02
N TYR A 46 -8.40 -3.22 -10.16
CA TYR A 46 -8.37 -4.11 -11.30
C TYR A 46 -8.47 -5.55 -10.80
N SER A 47 -9.21 -6.40 -11.49
CA SER A 47 -9.25 -7.84 -11.21
C SER A 47 -7.96 -8.56 -11.60
N ASP A 48 -7.17 -7.94 -12.49
CA ASP A 48 -5.91 -8.48 -13.01
C ASP A 48 -4.74 -8.19 -12.05
N ALA A 49 -3.95 -9.22 -11.77
CA ALA A 49 -2.85 -9.14 -10.81
C ALA A 49 -1.68 -8.29 -11.31
N GLU A 50 -1.38 -8.30 -12.62
CA GLU A 50 -0.28 -7.52 -13.19
C GLU A 50 -0.61 -6.02 -13.17
N ARG A 51 -1.84 -5.65 -13.53
CA ARG A 51 -2.32 -4.27 -13.46
C ARG A 51 -2.34 -3.78 -12.02
N THR A 52 -2.82 -4.59 -11.09
CA THR A 52 -2.82 -4.25 -9.66
C THR A 52 -1.38 -4.03 -9.15
N ALA A 53 -0.44 -4.90 -9.51
CA ALA A 53 0.97 -4.72 -9.17
C ALA A 53 1.60 -3.47 -9.81
N SER A 54 1.24 -3.15 -11.05
CA SER A 54 1.70 -1.94 -11.75
C SER A 54 1.22 -0.67 -11.03
N VAL A 55 -0.04 -0.64 -10.60
CA VAL A 55 -0.60 0.46 -9.79
C VAL A 55 0.10 0.57 -8.44
N PHE A 56 0.36 -0.56 -7.79
CA PHE A 56 1.07 -0.59 -6.51
C PHE A 56 2.49 -0.03 -6.62
N LYS A 57 3.27 -0.49 -7.61
CA LYS A 57 4.66 -0.04 -7.83
C LYS A 57 4.75 1.43 -8.20
N LYS A 58 3.81 1.95 -9.00
CA LYS A 58 3.77 3.37 -9.41
C LYS A 58 3.07 4.27 -8.39
N GLY A 59 2.39 3.68 -7.41
CA GLY A 59 1.64 4.39 -6.39
C GLY A 59 2.55 5.18 -5.45
N ASN A 60 2.03 6.29 -4.92
CA ASN A 60 2.68 6.98 -3.81
C ASN A 60 2.58 6.14 -2.51
N VAL A 61 3.27 6.59 -1.46
CA VAL A 61 3.37 5.85 -0.19
C VAL A 61 2.02 5.58 0.47
N GLU A 62 1.07 6.52 0.38
CA GLU A 62 -0.29 6.39 0.93
C GLU A 62 -1.13 5.40 0.12
N LYS A 63 -1.01 5.43 -1.22
CA LYS A 63 -1.68 4.50 -2.13
C LYS A 63 -1.21 3.06 -1.89
N GLN A 64 0.09 2.87 -1.70
CA GLN A 64 0.65 1.56 -1.35
C GLN A 64 0.11 1.07 0.00
N GLY A 65 0.07 1.95 1.02
CA GLY A 65 -0.53 1.64 2.33
C GLY A 65 -2.00 1.23 2.21
N GLN A 66 -2.80 1.99 1.44
CA GLN A 66 -4.20 1.70 1.20
C GLN A 66 -4.41 0.34 0.50
N MET A 67 -3.58 0.03 -0.51
CA MET A 67 -3.68 -1.24 -1.22
C MET A 67 -3.34 -2.44 -0.32
N ILE A 68 -2.36 -2.29 0.59
CA ILE A 68 -2.04 -3.30 1.60
C ILE A 68 -3.20 -3.45 2.60
N GLU A 69 -3.80 -2.35 3.02
CA GLU A 69 -4.95 -2.38 3.91
C GLU A 69 -6.14 -3.12 3.28
N ASP A 70 -6.46 -2.80 2.02
CA ASP A 70 -7.52 -3.44 1.24
C ASP A 70 -7.26 -4.94 1.06
N TYR A 71 -6.01 -5.35 0.80
CA TYR A 71 -5.62 -6.76 0.75
C TYR A 71 -5.86 -7.48 2.08
N VAL A 72 -5.31 -6.96 3.19
CA VAL A 72 -5.46 -7.58 4.51
C VAL A 72 -6.93 -7.67 4.92
N ARG A 73 -7.71 -6.64 4.61
CA ARG A 73 -9.16 -6.64 4.87
C ARG A 73 -9.88 -7.71 4.07
N ALA A 74 -9.58 -7.85 2.78
CA ALA A 74 -10.17 -8.87 1.93
C ALA A 74 -9.82 -10.30 2.40
N VAL A 75 -8.58 -10.52 2.87
CA VAL A 75 -8.18 -11.79 3.50
C VAL A 75 -9.00 -12.09 4.75
N LEU A 76 -9.16 -11.11 5.64
CA LEU A 76 -9.94 -11.27 6.88
C LEU A 76 -11.42 -11.53 6.61
N GLU A 77 -11.96 -11.00 5.51
CA GLU A 77 -13.34 -11.21 5.08
C GLU A 77 -13.54 -12.50 4.27
N GLY A 78 -12.48 -13.28 4.02
CA GLY A 78 -12.55 -14.50 3.21
C GLY A 78 -12.87 -14.23 1.73
N LYS A 79 -12.57 -13.03 1.23
CA LYS A 79 -12.80 -12.65 -0.16
C LYS A 79 -11.68 -13.15 -1.07
N ASP A 80 -11.96 -13.22 -2.37
CA ASP A 80 -10.92 -13.50 -3.36
C ASP A 80 -9.89 -12.35 -3.42
N VAL A 81 -8.62 -12.73 -3.25
CA VAL A 81 -7.46 -11.84 -3.23
C VAL A 81 -6.50 -12.11 -4.36
N SER A 82 -6.90 -12.89 -5.38
CA SER A 82 -6.06 -13.24 -6.52
C SER A 82 -5.46 -12.02 -7.22
N GLN A 83 -6.20 -10.91 -7.28
CA GLN A 83 -5.73 -9.63 -7.84
C GLN A 83 -4.52 -9.04 -7.08
N PHE A 84 -4.30 -9.40 -5.81
CA PHE A 84 -3.18 -8.91 -5.00
C PHE A 84 -1.98 -9.85 -4.98
N LYS A 85 -2.03 -11.01 -5.65
CA LYS A 85 -1.00 -12.06 -5.58
C LYS A 85 0.43 -11.52 -5.80
N ILE A 86 0.65 -10.81 -6.89
CA ILE A 86 1.99 -10.26 -7.22
C ILE A 86 2.43 -9.19 -6.21
N VAL A 87 1.49 -8.42 -5.64
CA VAL A 87 1.78 -7.45 -4.58
C VAL A 87 2.22 -8.18 -3.32
N ALA A 88 1.49 -9.22 -2.90
CA ALA A 88 1.82 -10.03 -1.74
C ALA A 88 3.18 -10.72 -1.88
N ASP A 89 3.48 -11.28 -3.06
CA ASP A 89 4.79 -11.89 -3.37
C ASP A 89 5.93 -10.87 -3.29
N SER A 90 5.71 -9.63 -3.76
CA SER A 90 6.74 -8.58 -3.67
C SER A 90 7.05 -8.15 -2.24
N LEU A 91 6.08 -8.27 -1.32
CA LEU A 91 6.25 -7.97 0.10
C LEU A 91 7.04 -9.08 0.82
N SER A 92 6.83 -10.35 0.43
CA SER A 92 7.55 -11.49 1.01
C SER A 92 9.01 -11.55 0.57
N GLU A 93 9.31 -11.21 -0.69
CA GLU A 93 10.69 -11.10 -1.19
C GLU A 93 11.50 -9.99 -0.48
N CYS A 94 10.86 -8.87 -0.16
CA CYS A 94 11.49 -7.76 0.57
C CYS A 94 11.87 -8.16 2.01
N ALA A 95 11.11 -9.07 2.63
CA ALA A 95 11.41 -9.61 3.96
C ALA A 95 12.56 -10.64 3.93
N CYS A 96 12.71 -11.41 2.84
CA CYS A 96 13.75 -12.44 2.72
C CYS A 96 15.14 -11.92 2.32
N ARG A 97 15.26 -10.77 1.63
CA ARG A 97 16.58 -10.16 1.32
C ARG A 97 17.31 -9.53 2.52
N LYS A 98 16.76 -9.64 3.74
CA LYS A 98 17.38 -9.20 5.00
C LYS A 98 17.93 -10.35 5.85
N LYS A 99 18.28 -11.49 5.25
CA LYS A 99 19.12 -12.51 5.87
C LYS A 99 20.51 -12.50 5.27
#